data_AF-A0A6A5AHB2-F1
#
_entry.id   AF-A0A6A5AHB2-F1
#
_cell.length_a   1.000
_cell.length_b   1.000
_cell.length_c   1.000
_cell.angle_alpha   90.00
_cell.angle_beta   90.00
_cell.angle_gamma   90.00
#
_symmetry.space_group_name_H-M   'P 1'
#
loop_
_entity.id
_entity.type
_entity.pdbx_description
1 polymer ?
#
loop_
_entity_poly.entity_id
_entity_poly.type
_entity_poly.pdbx_seq_one_letter_code
_entity_poly.pdbx_strand_id
1 'polypeptide(L)'
;MRKAIFELGRAVRETGQAVDRLGLRVLGSSLHREKFSRHRQIMALYDKAPVIAHDSWVAPNASVIGDVEICNDSSVWYGVVIRGDLNKVSIGNRTNIQDRAVIHTSSTTTPGLAP
;
A
#
# COMPACT_ATOMS: atom_id res chain seq x y z
N MET A 1 13.90 -37.94 -20.20
CA MET A 1 12.53 -37.56 -20.63
C MET A 1 12.05 -36.24 -20.01
N ARG A 2 12.04 -36.06 -18.67
CA ARG A 2 11.60 -34.80 -18.02
C ARG A 2 12.34 -33.53 -18.47
N LYS A 3 13.66 -33.61 -18.71
CA LYS A 3 14.47 -32.48 -19.20
C LYS A 3 14.04 -32.03 -20.60
N ALA A 4 13.77 -32.97 -21.51
CA ALA A 4 13.31 -32.65 -22.87
C ALA A 4 11.95 -31.93 -22.87
N ILE A 5 11.04 -32.34 -21.98
CA ILE A 5 9.73 -31.70 -21.81
C ILE A 5 9.89 -30.27 -21.23
N PHE A 6 10.81 -30.08 -20.27
CA PHE A 6 11.10 -28.76 -19.71
C PHE A 6 11.69 -27.81 -20.76
N GLU A 7 12.66 -28.26 -21.56
CA GLU A 7 13.27 -27.43 -22.62
C GLU A 7 12.25 -27.08 -23.70
N LEU A 8 11.38 -28.02 -24.08
CA LEU A 8 10.28 -27.74 -24.99
C LEU A 8 9.32 -26.68 -24.41
N GLY A 9 8.92 -26.82 -23.14
CA GLY A 9 8.06 -25.85 -22.46
C GLY A 9 8.70 -24.47 -22.34
N ARG A 10 10.01 -24.41 -22.11
CA ARG A 10 10.80 -23.17 -22.09
C ARG A 10 10.80 -22.50 -23.46
N ALA A 11 11.09 -23.25 -24.53
CA ALA A 11 11.10 -22.75 -25.89
C ALA A 11 9.73 -22.18 -26.29
N VAL A 12 8.64 -22.89 -25.94
CA VAL A 12 7.26 -22.43 -26.19
C VAL A 12 6.96 -21.13 -25.42
N ARG A 13 7.34 -21.04 -24.14
CA ARG A 13 7.16 -19.83 -23.31
C ARG A 13 7.92 -18.63 -23.87
N GLU A 14 9.19 -18.82 -24.21
CA GLU A 14 10.04 -17.75 -24.76
C GLU A 14 9.49 -17.23 -26.10
N THR A 15 9.03 -18.14 -26.97
CA THR A 15 8.39 -17.80 -28.23
C THR A 15 7.08 -17.03 -28.00
N GLY A 16 6.23 -17.48 -27.08
CA GLY A 16 4.98 -16.77 -26.75
C GLY A 16 5.22 -15.35 -26.23
N GLN A 17 6.22 -15.16 -25.37
CA GLN A 17 6.62 -13.83 -24.88
C GLN A 17 7.21 -12.93 -25.99
N ALA A 18 7.84 -13.51 -27.01
CA ALA A 18 8.34 -12.77 -28.16
C ALA A 18 7.19 -12.30 -29.07
N VAL A 19 6.19 -13.16 -29.28
CA VAL A 19 4.98 -12.82 -30.04
C VAL A 19 4.17 -11.73 -29.34
N ASP A 20 3.97 -11.83 -28.01
CA ASP A 20 3.30 -10.80 -27.21
C ASP A 20 4.02 -9.44 -27.34
N ARG A 21 5.35 -9.43 -27.16
CA ARG A 21 6.18 -8.21 -27.35
C ARG A 21 6.07 -7.63 -28.76
N LEU A 22 6.00 -8.45 -29.79
CA LEU A 22 5.81 -8.00 -31.17
C LEU A 22 4.43 -7.39 -31.36
N GLY A 23 3.38 -8.05 -30.85
CA GLY A 23 2.00 -7.54 -30.86
C GLY A 23 1.88 -6.18 -30.17
N LEU A 24 2.48 -6.04 -28.99
CA LEU A 24 2.52 -4.77 -28.26
C LEU A 24 3.24 -3.66 -29.04
N ARG A 25 4.29 -3.98 -29.81
CA ARG A 25 4.98 -3.00 -30.67
C ARG A 25 4.14 -2.57 -31.87
N VAL A 26 3.44 -3.51 -32.51
CA VAL A 26 2.59 -3.24 -33.68
C VAL A 26 1.37 -2.38 -33.30
N LEU A 27 0.79 -2.62 -32.12
CA LEU A 27 -0.38 -1.89 -31.60
C LEU A 27 -0.03 -0.48 -31.05
N GLY A 28 1.25 -0.11 -30.97
CA GLY A 28 1.69 1.25 -30.62
C GLY A 28 1.49 1.65 -29.16
N SER A 29 1.52 2.97 -28.89
CA SER A 29 1.56 3.55 -27.53
C SER A 29 0.25 3.57 -26.75
N SER A 30 -0.86 3.11 -27.34
CA SER A 30 -2.18 3.14 -26.69
C SER A 30 -2.48 1.90 -25.84
N LEU A 31 -1.55 0.95 -25.71
CA LEU A 31 -1.74 -0.23 -24.89
C LEU A 31 -1.42 0.04 -23.42
N HIS A 32 -2.39 -0.25 -22.56
CA HIS A 32 -2.20 -0.23 -21.12
C HIS A 32 -1.22 -1.33 -20.72
N ARG A 33 0.01 -0.96 -20.37
CA ARG A 33 0.96 -1.87 -19.73
C ARG A 33 0.62 -1.97 -18.26
N GLU A 34 0.20 -3.15 -17.82
CA GLU A 34 -0.02 -3.46 -16.41
C GLU A 34 1.22 -3.08 -15.59
N LYS A 35 1.02 -2.20 -14.61
CA LYS A 35 2.06 -1.81 -13.66
C LYS A 35 1.74 -2.49 -12.35
N PHE A 36 2.74 -3.11 -11.73
CA PHE A 36 2.61 -3.57 -10.35
C PHE A 36 2.25 -2.40 -9.43
N SER A 37 1.46 -2.69 -8.40
CA SER A 37 1.08 -1.69 -7.41
C SER A 37 2.32 -1.08 -6.77
N ARG A 38 2.33 0.26 -6.70
CA ARG A 38 3.35 1.04 -5.99
C ARG A 38 2.89 1.48 -4.60
N HIS A 39 1.73 0.99 -4.18
CA HIS A 39 1.16 1.30 -2.88
C HIS A 39 2.09 0.78 -1.77
N ARG A 40 2.21 1.57 -0.71
CA ARG A 40 2.90 1.20 0.52
C ARG A 40 1.91 1.31 1.67
N GLN A 41 1.74 0.20 2.37
CA GLN A 41 0.86 0.14 3.52
C GLN A 41 1.35 1.01 4.68
N ILE A 42 2.66 0.92 4.94
CA ILE A 42 3.36 1.67 5.98
C ILE A 42 4.43 2.50 5.28
N MET A 43 4.41 3.81 5.50
CA MET A 43 5.31 4.73 4.82
C MET A 43 5.90 5.75 5.80
N ALA A 44 7.22 5.72 5.95
CA ALA A 44 7.95 6.78 6.63
C ALA A 44 7.88 8.09 5.82
N LEU A 45 7.86 9.21 6.53
CA LEU A 45 7.91 10.57 5.98
C LEU A 45 8.96 11.37 6.75
N TYR A 46 9.96 11.88 6.03
CA TYR A 46 11.14 12.52 6.62
C TYR A 46 11.85 11.59 7.63
N ASP A 47 12.02 12.05 8.88
CA ASP A 47 12.61 11.35 10.01
C ASP A 47 11.57 10.53 10.81
N LYS A 48 10.30 10.55 10.42
CA LYS A 48 9.20 9.91 11.15
C LYS A 48 8.72 8.65 10.44
N ALA A 49 8.56 7.57 11.21
CA ALA A 49 8.02 6.30 10.73
C ALA A 49 6.84 5.87 11.62
N PRO A 50 5.79 5.27 11.03
CA PRO A 50 4.70 4.73 11.82
C PRO A 50 5.18 3.63 12.77
N VAL A 51 4.73 3.68 14.02
CA VAL A 51 4.94 2.65 15.03
C VAL A 51 3.64 1.89 15.22
N ILE A 52 3.67 0.57 14.99
CA ILE A 52 2.49 -0.29 15.02
C ILE A 52 2.76 -1.41 16.00
N ALA A 53 1.88 -1.59 16.98
CA ALA A 53 1.94 -2.70 17.91
C ALA A 53 1.81 -4.05 17.17
N HIS A 54 2.51 -5.08 17.66
CA HIS A 54 2.63 -6.39 17.00
C HIS A 54 1.28 -7.11 16.83
N ASP A 55 0.36 -6.90 17.76
CA ASP A 55 -0.98 -7.47 17.81
C ASP A 55 -2.03 -6.64 17.03
N SER A 56 -1.63 -5.49 16.48
CA SER A 56 -2.51 -4.65 15.70
C SER A 56 -2.58 -5.10 14.25
N TRP A 57 -3.78 -5.04 13.68
CA TRP A 57 -4.02 -5.44 12.31
C TRP A 57 -4.18 -4.22 11.40
N VAL A 58 -3.47 -4.22 10.27
CA VAL A 58 -3.61 -3.19 9.24
C VAL A 58 -3.93 -3.87 7.92
N ALA A 59 -4.97 -3.38 7.23
CA ALA A 59 -5.37 -3.90 5.92
C ALA A 59 -4.28 -3.61 4.85
N PRO A 60 -4.03 -4.52 3.90
CA PRO A 60 -2.96 -4.36 2.91
C PRO A 60 -3.08 -3.12 2.00
N ASN A 61 -4.30 -2.58 1.82
CA ASN A 61 -4.56 -1.40 1.01
C ASN A 61 -4.77 -0.12 1.84
N ALA A 62 -4.70 -0.21 3.17
CA ALA A 62 -4.67 0.98 4.02
C ALA A 62 -3.33 1.71 3.85
N SER A 63 -3.30 3.01 4.09
CA SER A 63 -2.08 3.82 4.00
C SER A 63 -1.84 4.52 5.32
N VAL A 64 -0.78 4.14 6.03
CA VAL A 64 -0.35 4.74 7.30
C VAL A 64 0.98 5.46 7.08
N ILE A 65 0.97 6.78 7.27
CA ILE A 65 2.03 7.68 6.78
C ILE A 65 2.48 8.65 7.87
N GLY A 66 3.80 8.74 8.08
CA GLY A 66 4.42 9.76 8.95
C GLY A 66 4.44 9.40 10.44
N ASP A 67 4.27 10.39 11.31
CA ASP A 67 4.28 10.24 12.78
C ASP A 67 2.92 9.68 13.25
N VAL A 68 2.77 8.37 13.13
CA VAL A 68 1.55 7.63 13.52
C VAL A 68 1.92 6.55 14.51
N GLU A 69 1.21 6.48 15.63
CA GLU A 69 1.33 5.42 16.62
C GLU A 69 0.02 4.65 16.71
N ILE A 70 0.06 3.34 16.51
CA ILE A 70 -1.07 2.42 16.64
C ILE A 70 -0.81 1.47 17.80
N CYS A 71 -1.58 1.63 18.87
CA CYS A 71 -1.46 0.84 20.09
C CYS A 71 -2.20 -0.51 20.00
N ASN A 72 -1.96 -1.36 21.01
CA ASN A 72 -2.34 -2.77 21.06
C ASN A 72 -3.82 -3.07 20.75
N ASP A 73 -4.08 -4.27 20.24
CA ASP A 73 -5.41 -4.78 19.87
C ASP A 73 -6.21 -3.86 18.91
N SER A 74 -5.56 -3.02 18.11
CA SER A 74 -6.23 -2.09 17.20
C SER A 74 -6.32 -2.63 15.77
N SER A 75 -7.34 -2.23 15.03
CA SER A 75 -7.57 -2.67 13.66
C SER A 75 -7.80 -1.50 12.70
N VAL A 76 -7.08 -1.48 11.58
CA VAL A 76 -7.21 -0.50 10.49
C VAL A 76 -7.71 -1.21 9.24
N TRP A 77 -8.93 -0.90 8.82
CA TRP A 77 -9.65 -1.63 7.78
C TRP A 77 -9.41 -1.08 6.37
N TYR A 78 -10.06 -1.67 5.37
CA TYR A 78 -9.65 -1.52 3.98
C TYR A 78 -9.83 -0.09 3.47
N GLY A 79 -8.81 0.41 2.77
CA GLY A 79 -8.82 1.74 2.15
C GLY A 79 -8.75 2.90 3.13
N VAL A 80 -8.46 2.65 4.42
CA VAL A 80 -8.20 3.72 5.40
C VAL A 80 -6.94 4.48 5.04
N VAL A 81 -6.95 5.80 5.24
CA VAL A 81 -5.78 6.66 5.10
C VAL A 81 -5.52 7.39 6.41
N ILE A 82 -4.38 7.13 7.04
CA ILE A 82 -3.91 7.81 8.25
C ILE A 82 -2.64 8.57 7.90
N ARG A 83 -2.68 9.91 8.04
CA ARG A 83 -1.59 10.78 7.65
C ARG A 83 -1.22 11.72 8.80
N GLY A 84 -0.13 11.37 9.49
CA GLY A 84 0.52 12.16 10.54
C GLY A 84 1.70 12.95 9.96
N ASP A 85 1.46 13.79 8.97
CA ASP A 85 2.49 14.61 8.32
C ASP A 85 2.67 15.99 8.97
N LEU A 86 1.59 16.60 9.47
CA LEU A 86 1.62 17.90 10.15
C LEU A 86 1.76 17.76 11.66
N ASN A 87 1.02 16.81 12.27
CA ASN A 87 1.11 16.49 13.70
C ASN A 87 1.04 14.98 13.91
N LYS A 88 1.45 14.54 15.11
CA LYS A 88 1.38 13.14 15.51
C LYS A 88 -0.08 12.67 15.58
N VAL A 89 -0.34 11.47 15.05
CA VAL A 89 -1.60 10.74 15.25
C VAL A 89 -1.36 9.59 16.22
N SER A 90 -2.14 9.52 17.30
CA SER A 90 -2.09 8.40 18.25
C SER A 90 -3.43 7.68 18.26
N ILE A 91 -3.41 6.39 17.94
CA ILE A 91 -4.54 5.47 17.97
C ILE A 91 -4.41 4.62 19.23
N GLY A 92 -5.32 4.80 20.18
CA GLY A 92 -5.31 4.12 21.47
C GLY A 92 -5.60 2.62 21.36
N ASN A 93 -5.37 1.89 22.46
CA ASN A 93 -5.58 0.44 22.51
C ASN A 93 -7.04 0.05 22.19
N ARG A 94 -7.24 -1.11 21.54
CA ARG A 94 -8.55 -1.68 21.21
C ARG A 94 -9.40 -0.75 20.34
N THR A 95 -8.77 0.02 19.45
CA THR A 95 -9.47 0.94 18.55
C THR A 95 -9.72 0.28 17.20
N ASN A 96 -10.93 0.45 16.67
CA ASN A 96 -11.28 0.01 15.33
C ASN A 96 -11.49 1.22 14.41
N ILE A 97 -10.68 1.33 13.35
CA ILE A 97 -10.85 2.31 12.27
C ILE A 97 -11.40 1.58 11.04
N GLN A 98 -12.69 1.78 10.79
CA GLN A 98 -13.41 1.11 9.70
C GLN A 98 -13.05 1.63 8.31
N ASP A 99 -13.49 0.89 7.30
CA ASP A 99 -13.11 1.04 5.90
C ASP A 99 -13.28 2.48 5.38
N ARG A 100 -12.31 2.91 4.56
CA ARG A 100 -12.28 4.21 3.88
C ARG A 100 -12.29 5.44 4.80
N ALA A 101 -12.10 5.28 6.10
CA ALA A 101 -11.88 6.42 6.99
C ALA A 101 -10.60 7.18 6.60
N VAL A 102 -10.63 8.50 6.76
CA VAL A 102 -9.48 9.37 6.53
C VAL A 102 -9.18 10.13 7.82
N ILE A 103 -7.97 9.96 8.33
CA ILE A 103 -7.46 10.65 9.51
C ILE A 103 -6.30 11.53 9.08
N HIS A 104 -6.46 12.84 9.27
CA HIS A 104 -5.46 13.85 8.94
C HIS A 104 -5.42 14.92 10.02
N THR A 105 -4.25 15.49 10.25
CA THR A 105 -4.04 16.52 11.27
C THR A 105 -3.91 17.89 10.63
N SER A 106 -4.56 18.91 11.20
CA SER A 106 -4.36 20.32 10.80
C SER A 106 -3.15 20.94 11.51
N SER A 107 -2.53 21.96 10.92
CA SER A 107 -1.40 22.71 11.49
C SER A 107 -1.76 23.50 12.75
N THR A 108 -3.03 23.89 12.89
CA THR A 108 -3.49 24.74 14.00
C THR A 108 -4.31 23.89 14.96
N THR A 109 -3.67 23.42 16.03
CA THR A 109 -4.40 22.91 17.19
C THR A 109 -4.22 23.91 18.32
N THR A 110 -5.12 24.90 18.42
CA THR A 110 -5.40 25.46 19.74
C THR A 110 -6.17 24.37 20.48
N PRO A 111 -5.66 23.81 21.59
CA PRO A 111 -6.41 22.83 22.34
C PRO A 111 -7.64 23.54 22.93
N GLY A 112 -8.85 23.22 22.44
CA GLY A 112 -10.10 23.60 23.11
C GLY A 112 -10.98 24.68 22.49
N LEU A 113 -10.85 25.05 21.21
CA LEU A 113 -11.86 25.89 20.54
C LEU A 113 -12.68 25.07 19.55
N ALA A 114 -13.79 24.52 20.05
CA ALA A 114 -14.97 24.27 19.23
C ALA A 114 -15.67 25.63 18.97
N PRO A 115 -16.24 25.87 17.78
CA PRO A 115 -17.24 26.93 17.61
C PRO A 115 -18.53 26.63 18.38
#